data_AF-A0A110AZX0-F1
#
_entry.id   AF-A0A110AZX0-F1
#
_cell.length_a   1.000
_cell.length_b   1.000
_cell.length_c   1.000
_cell.angle_alpha   90.00
_cell.angle_beta   90.00
_cell.angle_gamma   90.00
#
_symmetry.space_group_name_H-M   'P 1'
#
loop_
_entity.id
_entity.type
_entity.pdbx_description
1 polymer ?
#
loop_
_entity_poly.entity_id
_entity_poly.type
_entity_poly.pdbx_seq_one_letter_code
_entity_poly.pdbx_strand_id
1 'polypeptide(L)'
;MKYLIPLFCTLLLLSCKKRLQKSNEITKIELSRSGAWSDYGATIIIDSTLNYRYFDENKKQGYTGRIDEKFFDTLNRKFESIKFKTMPTWGYHGCKDCEVFELIVHWRDKKRRIIKDWPIEVDSTLKVLLWLNDSYKYVKLAPTNTVFQFETSFPKESTKAPAYSVAFPPPITKPSKKLQHKILTQ
;
A
#
# COMPACT_ATOMS: atom_id res chain seq x y z
N MET A 1 -19.99 -42.40 39.30
CA MET A 1 -18.70 -42.09 38.61
C MET A 1 -18.50 -42.80 37.26
N LYS A 2 -19.24 -43.86 36.91
CA LYS A 2 -19.02 -44.64 35.66
C LYS A 2 -19.30 -43.87 34.34
N TYR A 3 -19.99 -42.73 34.38
CA TYR A 3 -20.37 -41.96 33.17
C TYR A 3 -19.52 -40.71 32.92
N LEU A 4 -18.59 -40.35 33.82
CA LEU A 4 -17.75 -39.15 33.65
C LEU A 4 -16.63 -39.35 32.61
N ILE A 5 -16.08 -40.57 32.54
CA ILE A 5 -15.01 -40.92 31.59
C ILE A 5 -15.48 -40.85 30.12
N PRO A 6 -16.62 -41.44 29.72
CA PRO A 6 -17.09 -41.33 28.33
C PRO A 6 -17.49 -39.89 27.95
N LEU A 7 -17.96 -39.07 28.89
CA LEU A 7 -18.30 -37.66 28.66
C LEU A 7 -17.06 -36.80 28.38
N PHE A 8 -15.95 -37.09 29.06
CA PHE A 8 -14.68 -36.40 28.84
C PHE A 8 -14.06 -36.77 27.48
N CYS A 9 -14.18 -38.05 27.07
CA CYS A 9 -13.73 -38.50 25.75
C CYS A 9 -14.52 -37.87 24.60
N THR A 10 -15.84 -37.68 24.73
CA THR A 10 -16.64 -37.02 23.68
C THR A 10 -16.36 -35.52 23.57
N LEU A 11 -16.07 -34.83 24.68
CA LEU A 11 -15.64 -33.42 24.65
C LEU A 11 -14.27 -33.22 23.99
N LEU A 12 -13.32 -34.13 24.18
CA LEU A 12 -12.02 -34.06 23.52
C LEU A 12 -12.11 -34.31 22.00
N LEU A 13 -13.00 -35.20 21.56
CA LEU A 13 -13.21 -35.48 20.13
C LEU A 13 -13.92 -34.33 19.38
N LEU A 14 -14.74 -33.52 20.08
CA LEU A 14 -15.38 -32.33 19.50
C LEU A 14 -14.42 -31.12 19.40
N SER A 15 -13.27 -31.14 20.09
CA SER A 15 -12.30 -30.04 20.07
C SER A 15 -11.45 -30.01 18.79
N CYS A 16 -11.38 -31.12 18.03
CA CYS A 16 -10.71 -31.20 16.74
C CYS A 16 -11.62 -30.80 15.56
N LYS A 17 -12.35 -29.68 15.66
CA LYS A 17 -12.80 -29.01 14.43
C LYS A 17 -11.57 -28.41 13.76
N LYS A 18 -10.99 -29.15 12.79
CA LYS A 18 -10.08 -28.55 11.81
C LYS A 18 -10.77 -27.28 11.33
N ARG A 19 -10.23 -26.11 11.68
CA ARG A 19 -10.68 -24.83 11.12
C ARG A 19 -10.65 -25.06 9.62
N LEU A 20 -11.82 -25.07 8.98
CA LEU A 20 -11.94 -25.15 7.55
C LEU A 20 -11.07 -24.01 7.01
N GLN A 21 -9.86 -24.36 6.57
CA GLN A 21 -8.86 -23.40 6.14
C GLN A 21 -9.41 -22.87 4.83
N LYS A 22 -10.12 -21.74 4.92
CA LYS A 22 -10.66 -21.04 3.77
C LYS A 22 -9.48 -20.89 2.81
N SER A 23 -9.56 -21.55 1.65
CA SER A 23 -8.47 -21.60 0.69
C SER A 23 -7.96 -20.19 0.45
N ASN A 24 -6.64 -19.96 0.51
CA ASN A 24 -6.04 -18.68 0.18
C ASN A 24 -6.39 -18.33 -1.26
N GLU A 25 -7.30 -17.38 -1.46
CA GLU A 25 -7.76 -16.98 -2.79
C GLU A 25 -6.87 -15.91 -3.41
N ILE A 26 -6.10 -15.18 -2.58
CA ILE A 26 -5.21 -14.12 -3.05
C ILE A 26 -4.02 -14.75 -3.76
N THR A 27 -3.79 -14.35 -5.00
CA THR A 27 -2.71 -14.84 -5.87
C THR A 27 -1.54 -13.86 -5.94
N LYS A 28 -1.81 -12.56 -5.82
CA LYS A 28 -0.80 -11.50 -5.81
C LYS A 28 -1.35 -10.30 -5.06
N ILE A 29 -0.49 -9.64 -4.30
CA ILE A 29 -0.72 -8.29 -3.82
C ILE A 29 0.41 -7.38 -4.27
N GLU A 30 0.06 -6.14 -4.50
CA GLU A 30 1.00 -5.06 -4.78
C GLU A 30 0.59 -3.86 -3.94
N LEU A 31 1.52 -3.32 -3.15
CA LEU A 31 1.30 -2.15 -2.32
C LEU A 31 2.36 -1.12 -2.66
N SER A 32 1.95 0.06 -3.09
CA SER A 32 2.81 1.23 -3.20
C SER A 32 2.40 2.27 -2.16
N ARG A 33 3.39 2.90 -1.55
CA ARG A 33 3.23 4.11 -0.73
C ARG A 33 3.83 5.29 -1.48
N SER A 34 3.19 6.44 -1.43
CA SER A 34 3.68 7.70 -1.98
C SER A 34 3.29 8.86 -1.07
N GLY A 35 3.93 10.03 -1.22
CA GLY A 35 3.59 11.24 -0.47
C GLY A 35 4.84 12.08 -0.22
N ALA A 36 4.69 13.41 -0.23
CA ALA A 36 5.81 14.35 -0.10
C ALA A 36 6.52 14.27 1.26
N TRP A 37 5.81 13.79 2.30
CA TRP A 37 6.32 13.65 3.67
C TRP A 37 6.83 12.25 3.99
N SER A 38 6.59 11.29 3.11
CA SER A 38 7.21 9.97 3.21
C SER A 38 8.51 9.99 2.43
N ASP A 39 9.54 9.33 2.94
CA ASP A 39 10.82 9.11 2.26
C ASP A 39 10.57 8.43 0.88
N TYR A 40 10.29 9.22 -0.16
CA TYR A 40 10.10 8.91 -1.59
C TYR A 40 9.22 7.71 -1.99
N GLY A 41 8.55 7.05 -1.04
CA GLY A 41 7.69 5.91 -1.29
C GLY A 41 8.41 4.56 -1.27
N ALA A 42 7.63 3.49 -1.23
CA ALA A 42 8.15 2.13 -1.35
C ALA A 42 7.09 1.24 -1.97
N THR A 43 7.53 0.22 -2.71
CA THR A 43 6.61 -0.71 -3.38
C THR A 43 6.92 -2.15 -3.00
N ILE A 44 5.88 -2.90 -2.65
CA ILE A 44 5.93 -4.29 -2.24
C ILE A 44 5.12 -5.12 -3.23
N ILE A 45 5.66 -6.25 -3.68
CA ILE A 45 4.91 -7.30 -4.38
C ILE A 45 5.07 -8.60 -3.60
N ILE A 46 3.95 -9.25 -3.29
CA ILE A 46 3.93 -10.60 -2.71
C ILE A 46 2.97 -11.45 -3.52
N ASP A 47 3.39 -12.63 -3.94
CA ASP A 47 2.55 -13.56 -4.70
C ASP A 47 2.37 -14.91 -4.00
N SER A 48 1.45 -15.72 -4.51
CA SER A 48 1.12 -17.04 -3.97
C SER A 48 2.24 -18.07 -4.13
N THR A 49 3.31 -17.75 -4.87
CA THR A 49 4.53 -18.56 -4.91
C THR A 49 5.50 -18.21 -3.78
N LEU A 50 5.06 -17.35 -2.84
CA LEU A 50 5.77 -16.89 -1.66
C LEU A 50 6.96 -15.99 -1.98
N ASN A 51 7.04 -15.46 -3.20
CA ASN A 51 8.05 -14.49 -3.56
C ASN A 51 7.69 -13.12 -2.97
N TYR A 52 8.65 -12.49 -2.31
CA TYR A 52 8.54 -11.15 -1.78
C TYR A 52 9.52 -10.25 -2.53
N ARG A 53 9.01 -9.18 -3.13
CA ARG A 53 9.81 -8.12 -3.75
C ARG A 53 9.51 -6.80 -3.06
N TYR A 54 10.56 -6.03 -2.82
CA TYR A 54 10.51 -4.71 -2.20
C TYR A 54 11.37 -3.75 -3.01
N PHE A 55 10.88 -2.56 -3.25
CA PHE A 55 11.67 -1.49 -3.85
C PHE A 55 11.63 -0.26 -2.94
N ASP A 56 12.82 0.19 -2.57
CA ASP A 56 13.04 1.38 -1.76
C ASP A 56 13.35 2.55 -2.69
N GLU A 57 12.40 3.47 -2.84
CA GLU A 57 12.56 4.61 -3.74
C GLU A 57 13.61 5.61 -3.27
N ASN A 58 13.94 5.63 -1.98
CA ASN A 58 14.99 6.51 -1.44
C ASN A 58 16.36 6.06 -1.92
N LYS A 59 16.57 4.75 -1.87
CA LYS A 59 17.83 4.12 -2.24
C LYS A 59 17.88 3.76 -3.72
N LYS A 60 16.75 3.86 -4.42
CA LYS A 60 16.55 3.33 -5.79
C LYS A 60 17.04 1.89 -5.90
N GLN A 61 16.69 1.08 -4.90
CA GLN A 61 17.23 -0.27 -4.73
C GLN A 61 16.10 -1.30 -4.60
N GLY A 62 16.17 -2.34 -5.43
CA GLY A 62 15.32 -3.51 -5.33
C GLY A 62 15.86 -4.53 -4.33
N TYR A 63 14.95 -5.25 -3.68
CA TYR A 63 15.24 -6.37 -2.79
C TYR A 63 14.28 -7.52 -3.07
N THR A 64 14.79 -8.75 -2.99
CA THR A 64 13.99 -9.98 -3.14
C THR A 64 14.21 -10.92 -1.98
N GLY A 65 13.21 -11.75 -1.71
CA GLY A 65 13.31 -12.83 -0.75
C GLY A 65 12.10 -13.75 -0.84
N ARG A 66 11.99 -14.65 0.12
CA ARG A 66 10.85 -15.56 0.26
C ARG A 66 10.23 -15.39 1.63
N ILE A 67 8.91 -15.45 1.68
CA ILE A 67 8.15 -15.55 2.93
C ILE A 67 7.78 -17.01 3.20
N ASP A 68 7.40 -17.31 4.43
CA ASP A 68 6.82 -18.59 4.77
C ASP A 68 5.30 -18.61 4.53
N GLU A 69 4.72 -19.81 4.51
CA GLU A 69 3.28 -19.99 4.34
C GLU A 69 2.49 -19.32 5.47
N LYS A 70 3.04 -19.30 6.69
CA LYS A 70 2.40 -18.68 7.85
C LYS A 70 2.21 -17.17 7.68
N PHE A 71 3.18 -16.49 7.09
CA PHE A 71 3.10 -15.09 6.73
C PHE A 71 2.02 -14.89 5.67
N PHE A 72 2.03 -15.71 4.61
CA PHE A 72 1.04 -15.62 3.53
C PHE A 72 -0.39 -15.88 4.02
N ASP A 73 -0.59 -16.83 4.93
CA ASP A 73 -1.86 -17.08 5.63
C ASP A 73 -2.29 -15.87 6.48
N THR A 74 -1.33 -15.22 7.14
CA THR A 74 -1.60 -14.03 7.96
C THR A 74 -2.00 -12.85 7.09
N LEU A 75 -1.34 -12.67 5.96
CA LEU A 75 -1.69 -11.71 4.92
C LEU A 75 -3.12 -11.97 4.45
N ASN A 76 -3.44 -13.18 4.00
CA ASN A 76 -4.79 -13.54 3.52
C ASN A 76 -5.87 -13.22 4.58
N ARG A 77 -5.66 -13.62 5.84
CA ARG A 77 -6.61 -13.33 6.93
C ARG A 77 -6.79 -11.84 7.20
N LYS A 78 -5.71 -11.05 7.17
CA LYS A 78 -5.77 -9.59 7.36
C LYS A 78 -6.55 -8.93 6.23
N PHE A 79 -6.30 -9.32 4.98
CA PHE A 79 -7.04 -8.80 3.83
C PHE A 79 -8.53 -9.18 3.85
N GLU A 80 -8.85 -10.43 4.19
CA GLU A 80 -10.24 -10.86 4.37
C GLU A 80 -10.93 -10.09 5.51
N SER A 81 -10.21 -9.76 6.60
CA SER A 81 -10.77 -8.99 7.73
C SER A 81 -11.22 -7.57 7.37
N ILE A 82 -10.56 -6.95 6.39
CA ILE A 82 -10.90 -5.61 5.89
C ILE A 82 -11.88 -5.67 4.70
N LYS A 83 -12.40 -6.87 4.38
CA LYS A 83 -13.35 -7.10 3.29
C LYS A 83 -12.89 -6.48 1.97
N PHE A 84 -11.62 -6.69 1.60
CA PHE A 84 -11.00 -6.04 0.43
C PHE A 84 -11.82 -6.17 -0.87
N LYS A 85 -12.51 -7.30 -1.06
CA LYS A 85 -13.38 -7.60 -2.21
C LYS A 85 -14.59 -6.67 -2.36
N THR A 86 -15.03 -6.01 -1.29
CA THR A 86 -16.19 -5.09 -1.29
C THR A 86 -15.82 -3.67 -0.89
N MET A 87 -14.59 -3.42 -0.44
CA MET A 87 -14.13 -2.08 -0.05
C MET A 87 -14.22 -1.05 -1.20
N PRO A 88 -14.54 0.23 -0.91
CA PRO A 88 -14.47 1.29 -1.92
C PRO A 88 -13.09 1.39 -2.57
N THR A 89 -13.05 1.74 -3.86
CA THR A 89 -11.80 1.88 -4.62
C THR A 89 -11.02 3.14 -4.25
N TRP A 90 -11.69 4.17 -3.74
CA TRP A 90 -11.08 5.44 -3.36
C TRP A 90 -11.49 5.83 -1.93
N GLY A 91 -10.49 6.19 -1.13
CA GLY A 91 -10.66 6.93 0.12
C GLY A 91 -10.79 8.43 -0.10
N TYR A 92 -11.24 9.15 0.92
CA TYR A 92 -11.38 10.62 0.90
C TYR A 92 -10.04 11.31 0.64
N HIS A 93 -9.96 12.08 -0.46
CA HIS A 93 -8.80 12.89 -0.86
C HIS A 93 -8.88 14.29 -0.24
N GLY A 94 -8.55 14.39 1.05
CA GLY A 94 -8.57 15.67 1.78
C GLY A 94 -7.24 16.41 1.79
N CYS A 95 -6.13 15.73 1.51
CA CYS A 95 -4.79 16.24 1.75
C CYS A 95 -3.85 15.95 0.57
N LYS A 96 -3.34 17.00 -0.07
CA LYS A 96 -2.45 16.88 -1.25
C LYS A 96 -1.02 16.45 -0.91
N ASP A 97 -0.59 16.69 0.32
CA ASP A 97 0.79 16.44 0.75
C ASP A 97 0.93 15.23 1.68
N CYS A 98 -0.17 14.51 1.92
CA CYS A 98 -0.18 13.38 2.83
C CYS A 98 0.26 12.08 2.15
N GLU A 99 0.48 11.05 2.98
CA GLU A 99 0.79 9.72 2.48
C GLU A 99 -0.42 9.10 1.78
N VAL A 100 -0.20 8.48 0.64
CA VAL A 100 -1.21 7.76 -0.13
C VAL A 100 -0.72 6.34 -0.35
N PHE A 101 -1.55 5.38 0.01
CA PHE A 101 -1.35 3.97 -0.27
C PHE A 101 -2.19 3.58 -1.49
N GLU A 102 -1.54 2.96 -2.46
CA GLU A 102 -2.20 2.26 -3.54
C GLU A 102 -1.97 0.77 -3.39
N LEU A 103 -3.07 0.04 -3.26
CA LEU A 103 -3.10 -1.40 -3.09
C LEU A 103 -3.80 -2.03 -4.28
N ILE A 104 -3.16 -3.02 -4.89
CA ILE A 104 -3.76 -3.90 -5.90
C ILE A 104 -3.77 -5.31 -5.35
N VAL A 105 -4.95 -5.91 -5.23
CA VAL A 105 -5.13 -7.31 -4.83
C VAL A 105 -5.63 -8.10 -6.01
N HIS A 106 -4.96 -9.21 -6.33
CA HIS A 106 -5.36 -10.20 -7.31
C HIS A 106 -5.85 -11.44 -6.59
N TRP A 107 -6.99 -11.98 -7.03
CA TRP A 107 -7.55 -13.23 -6.51
C TRP A 107 -8.30 -13.95 -7.61
N ARG A 108 -8.03 -15.25 -7.79
CA ARG A 108 -8.53 -16.01 -8.95
C ARG A 108 -8.26 -15.20 -10.24
N ASP A 109 -9.27 -14.98 -11.08
CA ASP A 109 -9.19 -14.17 -12.31
C ASP A 109 -9.64 -12.71 -12.14
N LYS A 110 -9.68 -12.21 -10.89
CA LYS A 110 -10.14 -10.86 -10.57
C LYS A 110 -9.02 -10.03 -9.96
N LYS A 111 -9.15 -8.72 -10.11
CA LYS A 111 -8.31 -7.75 -9.41
C LYS A 111 -9.12 -6.58 -8.90
N ARG A 112 -8.58 -5.91 -7.87
CA ARG A 112 -9.12 -4.67 -7.33
C ARG A 112 -8.01 -3.76 -6.91
N ARG A 113 -8.12 -2.52 -7.36
CA ARG A 113 -7.29 -1.39 -6.98
C ARG A 113 -8.02 -0.57 -5.92
N ILE A 114 -7.30 -0.23 -4.86
CA ILE A 114 -7.74 0.53 -3.71
C ILE A 114 -6.72 1.63 -3.52
N ILE A 115 -7.18 2.88 -3.44
CA ILE A 115 -6.35 4.04 -3.12
C ILE A 115 -6.87 4.62 -1.81
N LYS A 116 -5.96 4.79 -0.85
CA LYS A 116 -6.28 5.21 0.51
C LYS A 116 -5.28 6.27 0.96
N ASP A 117 -5.79 7.45 1.26
CA ASP A 117 -5.00 8.52 1.82
C ASP A 117 -4.89 8.36 3.33
N TRP A 118 -3.77 8.81 3.84
CA TRP A 118 -3.61 9.34 5.18
C TRP A 118 -4.25 10.74 5.14
N PRO A 119 -5.39 11.06 5.80
CA PRO A 119 -5.39 11.23 7.27
C PRO A 119 -6.76 11.03 7.99
N ILE A 120 -6.77 11.30 9.31
CA ILE A 120 -7.87 11.54 10.28
C ILE A 120 -8.34 10.34 11.12
N GLU A 121 -8.54 9.13 10.58
CA GLU A 121 -8.94 7.99 11.42
C GLU A 121 -8.23 6.69 11.02
N VAL A 122 -7.54 6.07 11.99
CA VAL A 122 -6.84 4.80 11.80
C VAL A 122 -7.86 3.66 11.83
N ASP A 123 -8.51 3.44 10.69
CA ASP A 123 -9.38 2.29 10.49
C ASP A 123 -8.61 0.97 10.36
N SER A 124 -9.34 -0.15 10.37
CA SER A 124 -8.75 -1.48 10.22
C SER A 124 -7.98 -1.65 8.90
N THR A 125 -8.38 -0.95 7.85
CA THR A 125 -7.74 -1.01 6.54
C THR A 125 -6.35 -0.39 6.61
N LEU A 126 -6.24 0.82 7.14
CA LEU A 126 -4.96 1.51 7.28
C LEU A 126 -3.98 0.71 8.17
N LYS A 127 -4.47 0.08 9.25
CA LYS A 127 -3.64 -0.81 10.08
C LYS A 127 -3.06 -1.99 9.29
N VAL A 128 -3.83 -2.57 8.36
CA VAL A 128 -3.34 -3.66 7.51
C VAL A 128 -2.33 -3.14 6.48
N LEU A 129 -2.58 -1.99 5.88
CA LEU A 129 -1.65 -1.36 4.91
C LEU A 129 -0.32 -1.00 5.57
N LEU A 130 -0.35 -0.40 6.76
CA LEU A 130 0.85 -0.10 7.55
C LEU A 130 1.61 -1.37 7.95
N TRP A 131 0.91 -2.38 8.45
CA TRP A 131 1.52 -3.67 8.79
C TRP A 131 2.24 -4.29 7.58
N LEU A 132 1.60 -4.24 6.41
CA LEU A 132 2.21 -4.74 5.18
C LEU A 132 3.39 -3.88 4.75
N ASN A 133 3.25 -2.55 4.80
CA ASN A 133 4.33 -1.60 4.51
C ASN A 133 5.55 -1.84 5.40
N ASP A 134 5.37 -2.18 6.67
CA ASP A 134 6.47 -2.46 7.60
C ASP A 134 7.03 -3.89 7.48
N SER A 135 6.40 -4.77 6.71
CA SER A 135 6.76 -6.18 6.70
C SER A 135 8.17 -6.47 6.15
N TYR A 136 8.72 -5.58 5.30
CA TYR A 136 10.10 -5.69 4.82
C TYR A 136 11.15 -5.65 5.96
N LYS A 137 10.82 -5.06 7.11
CA LYS A 137 11.71 -4.99 8.28
C LYS A 137 11.90 -6.35 8.95
N TYR A 138 10.96 -7.27 8.76
CA TYR A 138 10.93 -8.57 9.42
C TYR A 138 11.19 -9.74 8.46
N VAL A 139 11.01 -9.52 7.15
CA VAL A 139 11.32 -10.50 6.11
C VAL A 139 12.81 -10.37 5.75
N LYS A 140 13.52 -11.50 5.68
CA LYS A 140 14.91 -11.53 5.22
C LYS A 140 14.95 -11.31 3.71
N LEU A 141 15.28 -10.09 3.30
CA LEU A 141 15.40 -9.71 1.90
C LEU A 141 16.88 -9.46 1.55
N ALA A 142 17.28 -9.87 0.35
CA ALA A 142 18.59 -9.58 -0.22
C ALA A 142 18.46 -8.50 -1.29
N PRO A 143 19.43 -7.57 -1.41
CA PRO A 143 19.43 -6.60 -2.50
C PRO A 143 19.53 -7.30 -3.86
N THR A 144 18.88 -6.73 -4.87
CA THR A 144 18.93 -7.23 -6.25
C THR A 144 19.02 -6.09 -7.25
N ASN A 145 19.65 -6.35 -8.39
CA ASN A 145 19.71 -5.42 -9.53
C ASN A 145 18.55 -5.65 -10.52
N THR A 146 17.64 -6.57 -10.22
CA THR A 146 16.46 -6.82 -11.07
C THR A 146 15.55 -5.60 -11.08
N VAL A 147 15.24 -5.09 -12.26
CA VAL A 147 14.21 -4.06 -12.44
C VAL A 147 12.84 -4.71 -12.26
N PHE A 148 12.05 -4.18 -11.35
CA PHE A 148 10.68 -4.62 -11.13
C PHE A 148 9.71 -3.80 -11.98
N GLN A 149 8.70 -4.47 -12.53
CA GLN A 149 7.58 -3.80 -13.15
C GLN A 149 6.42 -3.78 -12.15
N PHE A 150 5.94 -2.58 -11.86
CA PHE A 150 4.82 -2.34 -10.95
C PHE A 150 3.56 -1.99 -11.77
N GLU A 151 2.44 -2.59 -11.39
CA GLU A 151 1.10 -2.20 -11.86
C GLU A 151 0.58 -0.95 -11.13
N THR A 152 1.08 -0.65 -9.93
CA THR A 152 0.75 0.57 -9.20
C THR A 152 1.12 1.80 -10.03
N SER A 153 0.27 2.81 -9.97
CA SER A 153 0.52 4.11 -10.58
C SER A 153 1.54 4.92 -9.78
N PHE A 154 1.82 4.52 -8.54
CA PHE A 154 2.90 5.03 -7.73
C PHE A 154 4.09 4.06 -7.68
N PRO A 155 5.31 4.62 -7.52
CA PRO A 155 5.63 6.03 -7.69
C PRO A 155 5.63 6.35 -9.17
N LYS A 156 4.93 7.42 -9.56
CA LYS A 156 5.27 8.07 -10.83
C LYS A 156 6.74 8.39 -10.68
N GLU A 157 7.59 7.91 -11.60
CA GLU A 157 8.90 8.52 -11.80
C GLU A 157 8.68 10.01 -11.66
N SER A 158 9.39 10.63 -10.69
CA SER A 158 9.40 12.08 -10.59
C SER A 158 9.83 12.54 -11.98
N THR A 159 8.85 12.92 -12.81
CA THR A 159 9.09 13.74 -13.98
C THR A 159 9.83 14.90 -13.37
N LYS A 160 11.15 14.92 -13.56
CA LYS A 160 12.04 15.99 -13.11
C LYS A 160 11.21 17.24 -13.23
N ALA A 161 10.94 17.91 -12.10
CA ALA A 161 10.18 19.14 -12.13
C ALA A 161 10.74 19.94 -13.31
N PRO A 162 9.89 20.46 -14.23
CA PRO A 162 10.40 21.26 -15.34
C PRO A 162 11.41 22.20 -14.72
N ALA A 163 12.63 22.25 -15.26
CA ALA A 163 13.65 23.17 -14.78
C ALA A 163 13.11 24.58 -15.05
N TYR A 164 12.23 25.07 -14.17
CA TYR A 164 11.85 26.45 -14.13
C TYR A 164 13.11 27.13 -13.64
N SER A 165 13.87 27.67 -14.58
CA SER A 165 14.89 28.67 -14.31
C SER A 165 14.17 29.92 -13.82
N VAL A 166 13.61 29.86 -12.60
CA VAL A 166 13.16 31.04 -11.89
C VAL A 166 14.45 31.69 -11.41
N ALA A 167 14.98 32.60 -12.23
CA ALA A 167 16.03 33.49 -11.79
C ALA A 167 15.50 34.26 -10.57
N PHE A 168 16.21 34.14 -9.45
CA PHE A 168 15.94 34.94 -8.26
C PHE A 168 16.91 36.12 -8.22
N PRO A 169 16.43 37.34 -7.93
CA PRO A 169 15.05 37.70 -7.65
C PRO A 169 14.14 37.64 -8.89
N PRO A 170 12.82 37.42 -8.72
CA PRO A 170 11.88 37.39 -9.84
C PRO A 170 12.03 38.66 -10.67
N PRO A 171 12.03 38.57 -12.01
CA PRO A 171 12.19 39.73 -12.87
C PRO A 171 11.09 40.75 -12.54
N ILE A 172 11.52 41.97 -12.21
CA ILE A 172 10.62 43.09 -11.95
C ILE A 172 9.91 43.41 -13.27
N THR A 173 8.74 42.82 -13.51
CA THR A 173 7.91 43.18 -14.65
C THR A 173 7.48 44.62 -14.46
N LYS A 174 8.01 45.53 -15.28
CA LYS A 174 7.56 46.92 -15.33
C LYS A 174 6.03 46.92 -15.53
N PRO A 175 5.27 47.72 -14.77
CA PRO A 175 3.82 47.75 -14.89
C PRO A 175 3.42 48.06 -16.34
N SER A 176 2.56 47.20 -16.89
CA SER A 176 1.98 47.36 -18.22
C SER A 176 1.28 48.72 -18.33
N LYS A 177 1.63 49.50 -19.36
CA LYS A 177 1.03 50.81 -19.67
C LYS A 177 -0.51 50.79 -19.82
N LYS A 178 -1.14 49.61 -19.90
CA LYS A 178 -2.61 49.49 -19.96
C LYS A 178 -3.34 49.91 -18.68
N LEU A 179 -2.64 50.10 -17.55
CA LEU A 179 -3.27 50.58 -16.31
C LEU A 179 -3.18 52.10 -16.09
N GLN A 180 -2.64 52.88 -17.03
CA GLN A 180 -2.56 54.35 -16.86
C GLN A 180 -3.72 55.13 -17.50
N HIS A 181 -4.55 54.52 -18.36
CA HIS A 181 -5.70 55.23 -18.95
C HIS A 181 -7.01 55.13 -18.17
N LYS A 182 -7.01 54.49 -17.00
CA LYS A 182 -8.24 54.35 -16.18
C LYS A 182 -8.29 55.25 -14.93
N ILE A 183 -7.36 56.19 -14.76
CA ILE A 183 -7.30 57.07 -13.56
C ILE A 183 -7.47 58.57 -13.91
N LEU A 184 -7.82 58.93 -15.15
CA LEU A 184 -8.01 60.35 -15.53
C LEU A 184 -9.41 60.69 -16.05
N THR A 185 -10.42 59.91 -15.68
CA THR A 185 -11.83 60.25 -15.91
C THR A 185 -12.69 59.85 -14.72
N GLN A 186 -12.52 60.58 -13.62
CA GLN A 186 -13.57 60.89 -12.63
C GLN A 186 -13.29 62.28 -12.06
#